data_AF-F4XYY4-F1
#
_entry.id   AF-F4XYY4-F1
#
_cell.length_a   1.000
_cell.length_b   1.000
_cell.length_c   1.000
_cell.angle_alpha   90.00
_cell.angle_beta   90.00
_cell.angle_gamma   90.00
#
_symmetry.space_group_name_H-M   'P 1'
#
loop_
_entity.id
_entity.type
_entity.pdbx_description
1 polymer ?
#
loop_
_entity_poly.entity_id
_entity_poly.type
_entity_poly.pdbx_seq_one_letter_code
_entity_poly.pdbx_strand_id
1 'polypeptide(L)'
;MPKIRLDLLEKLGIKTDYCMAVTLLLQQLTVPPGQRLLIHNLEWAEFESVLEELGEHRSARIAYSHGTLEIRMPTPEHEVDKELLGDLVKILLDQLEIDCECFGSTTFKGENMDSGIEPDQCFYIQNHARIRDKGRVDLTLDPPPDLAIEVDVTSKTQLV
;
A
#
# COMPACT_ATOMS: atom_id res chain seq x y z
N MET A 1 2.32 -37.64 22.34
CA MET A 1 1.82 -36.80 21.22
C MET A 1 2.82 -36.91 20.08
N PRO A 2 2.43 -37.41 18.90
CA PRO A 2 3.38 -37.68 17.82
C PRO A 2 3.80 -36.37 17.15
N LYS A 3 5.12 -36.16 17.02
CA LYS A 3 5.68 -35.09 16.17
C LYS A 3 5.47 -35.51 14.72
N ILE A 4 4.56 -34.83 14.02
CA ILE A 4 4.45 -34.98 12.57
C ILE A 4 5.73 -34.44 11.96
N ARG A 5 6.36 -35.27 11.15
CA ARG A 5 7.68 -35.10 10.59
C ARG A 5 7.54 -34.23 9.33
N LEU A 6 8.11 -33.01 9.36
CA LEU A 6 7.98 -31.97 8.31
C LEU A 6 8.31 -32.51 6.89
N ASP A 7 9.17 -33.52 6.80
CA ASP A 7 9.57 -34.24 5.59
C ASP A 7 8.43 -34.98 4.88
N LEU A 8 7.29 -35.19 5.54
CA LEU A 8 6.12 -35.83 4.94
C LEU A 8 5.23 -34.84 4.15
N LEU A 9 5.24 -33.56 4.52
CA LEU A 9 4.40 -32.53 3.87
C LEU A 9 4.98 -32.08 2.53
N GLU A 10 6.31 -31.93 2.43
CA GLU A 10 6.99 -31.59 1.18
C GLU A 10 6.79 -32.66 0.08
N LYS A 11 6.68 -33.94 0.46
CA LYS A 11 6.48 -35.06 -0.48
C LYS A 11 5.06 -35.17 -1.02
N LEU A 12 4.08 -34.54 -0.37
CA LEU A 12 2.67 -34.62 -0.76
C LEU A 12 2.25 -33.52 -1.73
N GLY A 13 3.15 -32.64 -2.16
CA GLY A 13 2.82 -31.53 -3.07
C GLY A 13 1.82 -30.54 -2.48
N ILE A 14 1.55 -30.64 -1.17
CA ILE A 14 0.78 -29.65 -0.42
C ILE A 14 1.74 -28.47 -0.27
N LYS A 15 1.52 -27.40 -1.03
CA LYS A 15 2.04 -26.09 -0.67
C LYS A 15 1.43 -25.78 0.71
N THR A 16 2.18 -26.04 1.77
CA THR A 16 1.95 -25.30 2.99
C THR A 16 2.24 -23.85 2.63
N ASP A 17 1.19 -23.04 2.55
CA ASP A 17 1.28 -21.58 2.61
C ASP A 17 1.86 -21.26 4.00
N TYR A 18 3.18 -21.40 4.12
CA TYR A 18 3.93 -20.98 5.28
C TYR A 18 3.95 -19.46 5.21
N CYS A 19 2.87 -18.83 5.69
CA CYS A 19 2.86 -17.41 5.99
C CYS A 19 3.97 -17.22 7.04
N MET A 20 5.06 -16.55 6.65
CA MET A 20 6.19 -16.30 7.54
C MET A 20 5.71 -15.35 8.63
N ALA A 21 5.34 -15.91 9.80
CA ALA A 21 4.82 -15.13 10.90
C ALA A 21 5.84 -14.06 11.33
N VAL A 22 5.46 -12.79 11.22
CA VAL A 22 6.27 -11.67 11.70
C VAL A 22 6.10 -11.53 13.20
N THR A 23 7.22 -11.42 13.93
CA THR A 23 7.21 -11.15 15.36
C THR A 23 7.56 -9.70 15.62
N LEU A 24 6.57 -8.89 15.99
CA LEU A 24 6.76 -7.49 16.37
C LEU A 24 6.98 -7.35 17.87
N LEU A 25 8.01 -6.60 18.25
CA LEU A 25 8.26 -6.19 19.62
C LEU A 25 7.44 -4.94 19.93
N LEU A 26 6.88 -4.88 21.14
CA LEU A 26 6.08 -3.72 21.58
C LEU A 26 6.85 -2.39 21.47
N GLN A 27 8.17 -2.42 21.65
CA GLN A 27 9.04 -1.25 21.51
C GLN A 27 9.17 -0.71 20.07
N GLN A 28 8.82 -1.52 19.06
CA GLN A 28 8.80 -1.08 17.65
C GLN A 28 7.54 -0.25 17.34
N LEU A 29 6.50 -0.31 18.20
CA LEU A 29 5.20 0.28 17.93
C LEU A 29 5.10 1.69 18.52
N THR A 30 4.69 2.66 17.70
CA THR A 30 4.32 4.01 18.14
C THR A 30 2.90 4.33 17.65
N VAL A 31 2.05 4.83 18.54
CA VAL A 31 0.66 5.21 18.20
C VAL A 31 0.53 6.73 18.30
N PRO A 32 0.87 7.49 17.24
CA PRO A 32 0.64 8.93 17.23
C PRO A 32 -0.86 9.25 17.11
N PRO A 33 -1.27 10.49 17.41
CA PRO A 33 -2.63 10.94 17.13
C PRO A 33 -3.02 10.82 15.65
N GLY A 34 -4.32 10.70 15.40
CA GLY A 34 -4.87 10.71 14.03
C GLY A 34 -5.12 9.34 13.40
N GLN A 35 -5.43 8.31 14.21
CA GLN A 35 -5.72 6.94 13.74
C GLN A 35 -4.58 6.29 12.95
N ARG A 36 -3.36 6.43 13.49
CA ARG A 36 -2.13 5.94 12.88
C ARG A 36 -1.36 5.03 13.82
N LEU A 37 -0.70 4.04 13.22
CA LEU A 37 0.25 3.15 13.88
C LEU A 37 1.56 3.20 13.08
N LEU A 38 2.67 3.45 13.76
CA LEU A 38 4.01 3.34 13.19
C LEU A 38 4.69 2.10 13.76
N ILE A 39 5.34 1.35 12.89
CA ILE A 39 6.14 0.16 13.22
C ILE A 39 7.56 0.43 12.70
N HIS A 40 8.51 0.55 13.63
CA HIS A 40 9.89 0.93 13.33
C HIS A 40 10.83 -0.28 13.28
N ASN A 41 11.96 -0.08 12.62
CA ASN A 41 13.02 -1.09 12.49
C ASN A 41 12.50 -2.39 11.87
N LEU A 42 11.76 -2.26 10.75
CA LEU A 42 11.39 -3.39 9.90
C LEU A 42 12.35 -3.48 8.74
N GLU A 43 12.94 -4.63 8.50
CA GLU A 43 13.64 -4.89 7.24
C GLU A 43 12.62 -5.09 6.11
N TRP A 44 13.04 -4.92 4.86
CA TRP A 44 12.18 -5.08 3.68
C TRP A 44 11.37 -6.39 3.69
N ALA A 45 12.03 -7.51 3.98
CA ALA A 45 11.39 -8.83 4.03
C ALA A 45 10.31 -8.95 5.13
N GLU A 46 10.49 -8.25 6.25
CA GLU A 46 9.50 -8.19 7.33
C GLU A 46 8.31 -7.33 6.92
N PHE A 47 8.54 -6.19 6.26
CA PHE A 47 7.48 -5.39 5.65
C PHE A 47 6.65 -6.21 4.65
N GLU A 48 7.28 -6.99 3.77
CA GLU A 48 6.56 -7.82 2.81
C GLU A 48 5.72 -8.90 3.49
N SER A 49 6.24 -9.50 4.57
CA SER A 49 5.52 -10.50 5.35
C SER A 49 4.33 -9.89 6.10
N VAL A 50 4.48 -8.69 6.67
CA VAL A 50 3.37 -7.92 7.26
C VAL A 50 2.31 -7.60 6.19
N LEU A 51 2.73 -7.20 4.99
CA LEU A 51 1.81 -6.91 3.90
C LEU A 51 0.98 -8.13 3.49
N GLU A 52 1.62 -9.30 3.40
CA GLU A 52 0.97 -10.56 3.11
C GLU A 52 -0.02 -10.96 4.23
N GLU A 53 0.37 -10.82 5.49
CA GLU A 53 -0.50 -11.10 6.65
C GLU A 53 -1.73 -10.17 6.70
N LEU A 54 -1.56 -8.88 6.39
CA LEU A 54 -2.66 -7.91 6.35
C LEU A 54 -3.63 -8.20 5.20
N GLY A 55 -3.14 -8.79 4.11
CA GLY A 55 -3.91 -9.09 2.91
C GLY A 55 -4.44 -7.85 2.18
N GLU A 56 -5.11 -8.07 1.05
CA GLU A 56 -5.57 -7.02 0.14
C GLU A 56 -6.96 -6.45 0.50
N HIS A 57 -7.69 -7.06 1.44
CA HIS A 57 -9.06 -6.68 1.82
C HIS A 57 -9.13 -5.82 3.09
N ARG A 58 -8.19 -4.89 3.23
CA ARG A 58 -8.10 -3.99 4.38
C ARG A 58 -8.67 -2.62 4.06
N SER A 59 -9.27 -1.97 5.05
CA SER A 59 -9.63 -0.55 4.99
C SER A 59 -8.47 0.37 5.40
N ALA A 60 -7.43 -0.19 5.99
CA ALA A 60 -6.22 0.53 6.37
C ALA A 60 -5.33 0.80 5.15
N ARG A 61 -4.78 2.01 5.08
CA ARG A 61 -3.75 2.38 4.09
C ARG A 61 -2.38 2.20 4.71
N ILE A 62 -1.41 1.90 3.86
CA ILE A 62 -0.04 1.64 4.27
C ILE A 62 0.97 2.55 3.56
N ALA A 63 2.00 2.93 4.28
CA ALA A 63 3.19 3.55 3.73
C ALA A 63 4.41 2.98 4.45
N TYR A 64 5.38 2.46 3.71
CA TYR A 64 6.64 1.96 4.20
C TYR A 64 7.77 2.78 3.60
N SER A 65 8.72 3.20 4.44
CA SER A 65 9.95 3.84 3.96
C SER A 65 11.07 3.61 4.95
N HIS A 66 12.20 3.12 4.46
CA HIS A 66 13.47 3.02 5.20
C HIS A 66 13.30 2.42 6.61
N GLY A 67 12.62 1.28 6.67
CA GLY A 67 12.37 0.52 7.89
C GLY A 67 11.28 1.04 8.82
N THR A 68 10.46 1.99 8.37
CA THR A 68 9.26 2.44 9.08
C THR A 68 8.02 2.12 8.28
N LEU A 69 7.12 1.31 8.83
CA LEU A 69 5.77 1.08 8.30
C LEU A 69 4.75 1.93 9.06
N GLU A 70 4.06 2.81 8.34
CA GLU A 70 2.88 3.52 8.78
C GLU A 70 1.62 2.79 8.29
N ILE A 71 0.73 2.50 9.22
CA ILE A 71 -0.63 2.01 8.96
C ILE A 71 -1.59 3.11 9.42
N ARG A 72 -2.39 3.65 8.49
CA ARG A 72 -3.37 4.71 8.76
C ARG A 72 -4.78 4.24 8.43
N MET A 73 -5.74 4.63 9.27
CA MET A 73 -7.15 4.43 8.98
C MET A 73 -7.72 5.71 8.35
N PRO A 74 -8.28 5.65 7.14
CA PRO A 74 -8.96 6.80 6.56
C PRO A 74 -10.13 7.26 7.42
N THR A 75 -10.25 8.57 7.62
CA THR A 75 -11.42 9.17 8.27
C THR A 75 -12.54 9.40 7.25
N PRO A 76 -13.81 9.51 7.67
CA PRO A 76 -14.90 9.83 6.74
C PRO A 76 -14.66 11.14 5.95
N GLU A 77 -14.07 12.16 6.59
CA GLU A 77 -13.70 13.42 5.95
C GLU A 77 -12.63 13.21 4.87
N HIS A 78 -11.58 12.44 5.19
CA HIS A 78 -10.54 12.07 4.25
C HIS A 78 -11.09 11.30 3.04
N GLU A 79 -12.04 10.38 3.25
CA GLU A 79 -12.69 9.65 2.17
C GLU A 79 -13.51 10.57 1.26
N VAL A 80 -14.20 11.57 1.81
CA VAL A 80 -14.92 12.57 0.99
C VAL A 80 -13.95 13.41 0.17
N ASP A 81 -12.89 13.92 0.80
CA ASP A 81 -11.94 14.83 0.17
C ASP A 81 -11.15 14.13 -0.95
N LYS A 82 -10.70 12.90 -0.73
CA LYS A 82 -9.97 12.14 -1.75
C LYS A 82 -10.85 11.82 -2.96
N GLU A 83 -12.12 11.49 -2.76
CA GLU A 83 -13.04 11.19 -3.86
C GLU A 83 -13.36 12.46 -4.64
N LEU A 84 -13.57 13.58 -3.96
CA LEU A 84 -13.79 14.87 -4.61
C LEU A 84 -12.60 15.28 -5.49
N LEU A 85 -11.37 15.15 -4.98
CA LEU A 85 -10.16 15.42 -5.76
C LEU A 85 -9.97 14.43 -6.91
N GLY A 86 -10.24 13.14 -6.66
CA GLY A 86 -10.19 12.11 -7.68
C GLY A 86 -11.16 12.41 -8.83
N ASP A 87 -12.40 12.74 -8.52
CA ASP A 87 -13.43 13.07 -9.50
C ASP A 87 -13.13 14.36 -10.26
N LEU A 88 -12.59 15.38 -9.58
CA LEU A 88 -12.13 16.60 -10.25
C LEU A 88 -11.09 16.28 -11.34
N VAL A 89 -10.09 15.44 -11.02
CA VAL A 89 -9.07 15.04 -12.00
C VAL A 89 -9.68 14.23 -13.15
N LYS A 90 -10.56 13.26 -12.85
CA LYS A 90 -11.25 12.47 -13.89
C LYS A 90 -12.05 13.37 -14.82
N ILE A 91 -12.81 14.33 -14.29
CA ILE A 91 -13.60 15.28 -15.08
C ILE A 91 -12.67 16.10 -15.98
N LEU A 92 -11.55 16.61 -15.46
CA LEU A 92 -10.61 17.38 -16.27
C LEU A 92 -10.00 16.55 -17.41
N LEU A 93 -9.60 15.31 -17.14
CA LEU A 93 -9.02 14.42 -18.16
C LEU A 93 -10.06 14.05 -19.24
N ASP A 94 -11.30 13.78 -18.84
CA ASP A 94 -12.42 13.51 -19.75
C ASP A 94 -12.70 14.71 -20.67
N GLN A 95 -12.80 15.92 -20.11
CA GLN A 95 -13.03 17.14 -20.90
C GLN A 95 -11.88 17.48 -21.87
N LEU A 96 -10.68 16.98 -21.60
CA LEU A 96 -9.51 17.14 -22.47
C LEU A 96 -9.33 15.96 -23.44
N GLU A 97 -10.23 14.97 -23.43
CA GLU A 97 -10.14 13.73 -24.20
C GLU A 97 -8.83 12.97 -23.96
N ILE A 98 -8.37 12.94 -22.70
CA ILE A 98 -7.15 12.24 -22.28
C ILE A 98 -7.53 10.97 -21.53
N ASP A 99 -7.20 9.81 -22.11
CA ASP A 99 -7.38 8.51 -21.47
C ASP A 99 -6.49 8.36 -20.22
N CYS A 100 -7.00 7.67 -19.20
CA CYS A 100 -6.21 7.32 -18.02
C CYS A 100 -6.65 6.00 -17.38
N GLU A 101 -5.77 5.42 -16.56
CA GLU A 101 -6.08 4.27 -15.68
C GLU A 101 -5.86 4.67 -14.22
N CYS A 102 -6.70 4.15 -13.30
CA CYS A 102 -6.67 4.49 -11.87
C CYS A 102 -6.39 3.24 -11.01
N PHE A 103 -5.48 3.37 -10.03
CA PHE A 103 -5.06 2.27 -9.15
C PHE A 103 -4.89 2.71 -7.69
N GLY A 104 -5.79 3.58 -7.19
CA GLY A 104 -5.72 4.20 -5.85
C GLY A 104 -5.85 3.24 -4.65
N SER A 105 -5.88 1.92 -4.86
CA SER A 105 -5.79 0.92 -3.78
C SER A 105 -4.62 -0.03 -3.95
N THR A 106 -3.77 0.20 -4.96
CA THR A 106 -2.59 -0.61 -5.21
C THR A 106 -1.44 -0.10 -4.35
N THR A 107 -0.80 -1.00 -3.61
CA THR A 107 0.48 -0.70 -2.95
C THR A 107 1.60 -0.71 -3.99
N PHE A 108 2.11 0.47 -4.30
CA PHE A 108 3.28 0.67 -5.15
C PHE A 108 4.54 0.50 -4.32
N LYS A 109 5.27 -0.60 -4.50
CA LYS A 109 6.45 -0.93 -3.70
C LYS A 109 7.62 -1.42 -4.54
N GLY A 110 8.84 -1.15 -4.09
CA GLY A 110 10.06 -1.68 -4.71
C GLY A 110 11.21 -1.81 -3.73
N GLU A 111 11.82 -2.99 -3.65
CA GLU A 111 12.94 -3.30 -2.75
C GLU A 111 14.14 -2.37 -2.99
N ASN A 112 14.43 -2.07 -4.26
CA ASN A 112 15.52 -1.15 -4.63
C ASN A 112 15.31 0.28 -4.11
N MET A 113 14.06 0.68 -3.84
CA MET A 113 13.71 1.98 -3.28
C MET A 113 13.58 1.93 -1.75
N ASP A 114 13.61 0.72 -1.17
CA ASP A 114 13.31 0.44 0.23
C ASP A 114 12.07 1.22 0.72
N SER A 115 11.03 1.23 -0.13
CA SER A 115 9.82 2.00 0.08
C SER A 115 8.62 1.34 -0.60
N GLY A 116 7.44 1.57 0.00
CA GLY A 116 6.16 1.16 -0.54
C GLY A 116 5.07 2.12 -0.11
N ILE A 117 4.15 2.48 -1.00
CA ILE A 117 3.09 3.44 -0.69
C ILE A 117 1.79 3.05 -1.36
N GLU A 118 0.69 3.22 -0.63
CA GLU A 118 -0.65 3.11 -1.16
C GLU A 118 -1.26 4.51 -1.24
N PRO A 119 -1.35 5.12 -2.44
CA PRO A 119 -1.83 6.48 -2.60
C PRO A 119 -3.34 6.57 -2.39
N ASP A 120 -3.84 7.74 -1.99
CA ASP A 120 -5.29 7.94 -1.85
C ASP A 120 -5.98 7.94 -3.21
N GLN A 121 -5.36 8.58 -4.21
CA GLN A 121 -5.72 8.50 -5.62
C GLN A 121 -4.45 8.48 -6.47
N CYS A 122 -4.46 7.76 -7.59
CA CYS A 122 -3.38 7.84 -8.57
C CYS A 122 -3.88 7.63 -10.00
N PHE A 123 -3.20 8.25 -10.95
CA PHE A 123 -3.57 8.27 -12.36
C PHE A 123 -2.36 7.95 -13.22
N TYR A 124 -2.50 6.94 -14.07
CA TYR A 124 -1.65 6.71 -15.22
C TYR A 124 -2.26 7.46 -16.40
N ILE A 125 -1.59 8.51 -16.86
CA ILE A 125 -2.03 9.42 -17.91
C ILE A 125 -1.17 9.17 -19.15
N GLN A 126 0.10 9.57 -19.12
CA GLN A 126 1.04 9.34 -20.22
C GLN A 126 1.37 7.85 -20.35
N ASN A 127 1.41 7.14 -19.22
CA ASN A 127 1.73 5.73 -19.14
C ASN A 127 0.50 4.80 -19.24
N HIS A 128 -0.71 5.33 -19.46
CA HIS A 128 -1.96 4.57 -19.39
C HIS A 128 -1.93 3.30 -20.29
N ALA A 129 -1.45 3.42 -21.53
CA ALA A 129 -1.41 2.33 -22.49
C ALA A 129 -0.51 1.16 -22.07
N ARG A 130 0.48 1.39 -21.19
CA ARG A 130 1.39 0.35 -20.69
C ARG A 130 0.79 -0.46 -19.55
N ILE A 131 -0.16 0.14 -18.82
CA ILE A 131 -0.78 -0.45 -17.64
C ILE A 131 -2.19 -0.97 -17.94
N ARG A 132 -2.82 -0.48 -19.01
CA ARG A 132 -4.12 -0.94 -19.47
C ARG A 132 -4.22 -2.47 -19.48
N ASP A 133 -5.34 -2.98 -18.99
CA ASP A 133 -5.68 -4.40 -18.87
C ASP A 133 -4.80 -5.23 -17.90
N LYS A 134 -3.88 -4.60 -17.15
CA LYS A 134 -3.12 -5.30 -16.11
C LYS A 134 -3.95 -5.46 -14.84
N GLY A 135 -4.02 -6.70 -14.35
CA GLY A 135 -4.62 -7.00 -13.03
C GLY A 135 -3.74 -6.62 -11.84
N ARG A 136 -2.43 -6.39 -12.05
CA ARG A 136 -1.47 -5.97 -11.02
C ARG A 136 -0.32 -5.19 -11.65
N VAL A 137 0.14 -4.14 -10.97
CA VAL A 137 1.31 -3.35 -11.35
C VAL A 137 2.53 -3.85 -10.60
N ASP A 138 3.64 -4.08 -11.31
CA ASP A 138 4.93 -4.43 -10.73
C ASP A 138 5.95 -3.33 -11.07
N LEU A 139 6.31 -2.49 -10.09
CA LEU A 139 7.22 -1.36 -10.31
C LEU A 139 8.66 -1.76 -10.71
N THR A 140 9.02 -3.04 -10.67
CA THR A 140 10.29 -3.50 -11.24
C THR A 140 10.27 -3.53 -12.77
N LEU A 141 9.09 -3.59 -13.38
CA LEU A 141 8.87 -3.69 -14.83
C LEU A 141 8.02 -2.52 -15.37
N ASP A 142 7.07 -2.07 -14.58
CA ASP A 142 6.05 -1.11 -14.92
C ASP A 142 6.39 0.29 -14.44
N PRO A 143 5.97 1.33 -15.19
CA PRO A 143 6.15 2.69 -14.75
C PRO A 143 5.34 2.96 -13.45
N PRO A 144 5.79 3.90 -12.61
CA PRO A 144 4.93 4.48 -11.58
C PRO A 144 3.80 5.31 -12.20
N PRO A 145 2.74 5.64 -11.43
CA PRO A 145 1.68 6.54 -11.90
C PRO A 145 2.27 7.92 -12.22
N ASP A 146 1.65 8.60 -13.19
CA ASP A 146 2.07 9.96 -13.61
C ASP A 146 1.64 11.02 -12.59
N LEU A 147 0.54 10.76 -11.87
CA LEU A 147 0.02 11.60 -10.80
C LEU A 147 -0.40 10.73 -9.61
N ALA A 148 0.07 11.07 -8.43
CA ALA A 148 -0.40 10.53 -7.16
C ALA A 148 -0.88 11.69 -6.27
N ILE A 149 -1.97 11.46 -5.54
CA ILE A 149 -2.60 12.44 -4.66
C ILE A 149 -2.67 11.84 -3.27
N GLU A 150 -2.24 12.63 -2.28
CA GLU A 150 -2.40 12.36 -0.86
C GLU A 150 -3.25 13.49 -0.25
N VAL A 151 -4.17 13.12 0.61
CA VAL A 151 -5.05 14.06 1.32
C VAL A 151 -4.70 14.04 2.80
N ASP A 152 -4.17 15.14 3.31
CA ASP A 152 -3.91 15.28 4.74
C ASP A 152 -4.94 16.21 5.40
N VAL A 153 -5.91 15.60 6.07
CA VAL A 153 -6.94 16.30 6.86
C VAL A 153 -6.37 16.76 8.23
N THR A 154 -5.19 16.28 8.64
CA THR A 154 -4.65 16.52 9.99
C THR A 154 -3.78 17.77 10.14
N SER A 155 -3.69 18.62 9.12
CA SER A 155 -3.04 19.92 9.26
C SER A 155 -3.92 20.90 10.04
N LYS A 156 -3.81 20.88 11.37
CA LYS A 156 -4.03 22.13 12.12
C LYS A 156 -2.94 23.09 11.66
N THR A 157 -3.28 23.99 10.75
CA THR A 157 -2.46 25.16 10.44
C THR A 157 -2.13 25.83 11.78
N GLN A 158 -0.91 25.66 12.28
CA GLN A 158 -0.41 26.53 13.32
C GLN A 158 -0.20 27.87 12.63
N LEU A 159 -1.11 28.81 12.88
CA LEU A 159 -0.90 30.20 12.53
C LEU A 159 0.46 30.60 13.11
N VAL A 160 1.39 30.90 12.21
CA VAL A 160 2.69 31.51 12.53
C VAL A 160 2.46 32.90 13.08
#